data_AF-A0AAI9UBX1-F1
#
_entry.id   AF-A0AAI9UBX1-F1
#
_cell.length_a   1.000
_cell.length_b   1.000
_cell.length_c   1.000
_cell.angle_alpha   90.00
_cell.angle_beta   90.00
_cell.angle_gamma   90.00
#
_symmetry.space_group_name_H-M   'P 1'
#
loop_
_entity.id
_entity.type
_entity.pdbx_description
1 polymer ?
#
loop_
_entity_poly.entity_id
_entity_poly.type
_entity_poly.pdbx_seq_one_letter_code
_entity_poly.pdbx_strand_id
1 'polypeptide(L)'
;MQSRARSGKIHTTLVELSKYGLDDFLEGPEAFDIYFKTYASIAGVRVLLEYAGRRRYQSFPFRKRLQHFRTIVWRVPDGRLSLDELHFLLPETKNLTIDDLVLSRSTGYCSLFHSLAYGLVRQTAKWSTIGPEPMTQIPWCGLLRTCLQLDPAGLYHLEEAELPHYAIAEFQTPFSFLIDNAYRLFLFTPSGTWTSFLQQSQRGMSAWLDVLTLNGTDLLDYGRKERRLHDEGLIFRHAYHVYSDLSLRVRLLGITYGKSKDDWRFWWVDEYEHYVGDFWEMVHQVDLDVKVPGSWVDECDYDQHSPYREERPRGKWFSEERMPLIWSEHREVKAPL
;
A
#
# COMPACT_ATOMS: atom_id res chain seq x y z
N MET A 1 -29.82 15.31 7.70
CA MET A 1 -29.12 15.69 8.95
C MET A 1 -27.59 15.48 8.92
N GLN A 2 -27.05 14.42 8.30
CA GLN A 2 -25.58 14.16 8.28
C GLN A 2 -24.72 15.23 7.55
N SER A 3 -25.25 15.89 6.52
CA SER A 3 -24.52 16.97 5.78
C SER A 3 -24.25 18.22 6.64
N ARG A 4 -25.22 18.64 7.47
CA ARG A 4 -25.05 19.78 8.41
C ARG A 4 -24.01 19.50 9.49
N ALA A 5 -23.96 18.27 10.01
CA ALA A 5 -22.98 17.87 11.01
C ALA A 5 -21.55 17.81 10.45
N ARG A 6 -21.36 17.40 9.19
CA ARG A 6 -20.05 17.43 8.50
C ARG A 6 -19.56 18.87 8.26
N SER A 7 -20.45 19.75 7.82
CA SER A 7 -20.12 21.16 7.58
C SER A 7 -19.66 21.89 8.87
N GLY A 8 -20.35 21.64 9.99
CA GLY A 8 -19.97 22.21 11.29
C GLY A 8 -18.58 21.78 11.78
N LYS A 9 -18.21 20.49 11.63
CA LYS A 9 -16.87 20.00 11.99
C LYS A 9 -15.76 20.64 11.14
N ILE A 10 -15.97 20.75 9.83
CA ILE A 10 -14.99 21.37 8.92
C ILE A 10 -14.73 22.83 9.32
N HIS A 11 -15.79 23.57 9.65
CA HIS A 11 -15.65 24.97 10.05
C HIS A 11 -14.85 25.13 11.34
N THR A 12 -15.14 24.34 12.38
CA THR A 12 -14.41 24.40 13.65
C THR A 12 -12.93 24.06 13.48
N THR A 13 -12.61 23.03 12.68
CA THR A 13 -11.21 22.66 12.41
C THR A 13 -10.46 23.79 11.69
N LEU A 14 -11.07 24.44 10.69
CA LEU A 14 -10.42 25.55 9.98
C LEU A 14 -10.19 26.76 10.88
N VAL A 15 -11.11 27.02 11.83
CA VAL A 15 -10.95 28.07 12.85
C VAL A 15 -9.84 27.72 13.85
N GLU A 16 -9.61 26.45 14.16
CA GLU A 16 -8.46 26.06 14.99
C GLU A 16 -7.14 26.16 14.23
N LEU A 17 -7.11 25.73 12.97
CA LEU A 17 -5.92 25.83 12.12
C LEU A 17 -5.49 27.28 11.88
N SER A 18 -6.45 28.20 11.72
CA SER A 18 -6.14 29.62 11.53
C SER A 18 -5.47 30.26 12.75
N LYS A 19 -5.59 29.67 13.95
CA LYS A 19 -4.95 30.18 15.18
C LYS A 19 -3.45 29.92 15.23
N TYR A 20 -2.95 28.93 14.48
CA TYR A 20 -1.55 28.52 14.50
C TYR A 20 -0.76 29.01 13.28
N GLY A 21 -1.37 29.83 12.41
CA GLY A 21 -0.80 30.19 11.12
C GLY A 21 -0.92 29.04 10.13
N LEU A 22 -1.73 29.21 9.08
CA LEU A 22 -1.88 28.18 8.04
C LEU A 22 -0.57 27.88 7.31
N ASP A 23 0.39 28.80 7.39
CA ASP A 23 1.66 28.75 6.69
C ASP A 23 2.55 27.69 7.30
N ASP A 24 2.67 27.67 8.62
CA ASP A 24 3.40 26.66 9.38
C ASP A 24 2.84 25.25 9.10
N PHE A 25 1.52 25.15 8.89
CA PHE A 25 0.85 23.88 8.54
C PHE A 25 1.17 23.38 7.14
N LEU A 26 1.29 24.26 6.15
CA LEU A 26 1.64 23.90 4.78
C LEU A 26 3.14 23.74 4.58
N GLU A 27 3.95 24.35 5.43
CA GLU A 27 5.42 24.29 5.37
C GLU A 27 5.99 23.04 6.04
N GLY A 28 5.33 22.46 7.05
CA GLY A 28 5.72 21.20 7.71
C GLY A 28 4.99 19.97 7.17
N PRO A 29 5.66 18.97 6.55
CA PRO A 29 4.97 17.78 6.06
C PRO A 29 4.35 16.96 7.21
N GLU A 30 4.90 17.04 8.42
CA GLU A 30 4.35 16.40 9.62
C GLU A 30 3.08 17.10 10.10
N ALA A 31 3.04 18.44 10.08
CA ALA A 31 1.84 19.21 10.44
C ALA A 31 0.71 18.93 9.45
N PHE A 32 1.05 18.85 8.15
CA PHE A 32 0.13 18.40 7.12
C PHE A 32 -0.34 16.97 7.39
N ASP A 33 0.54 16.00 7.65
CA ASP A 33 0.14 14.61 7.97
C ASP A 33 -0.74 14.51 9.24
N ILE A 34 -0.43 15.28 10.30
CA ILE A 34 -1.22 15.35 11.54
C ILE A 34 -2.65 15.85 11.26
N TYR A 35 -2.78 16.88 10.42
CA TYR A 35 -4.10 17.37 10.01
C TYR A 35 -4.91 16.26 9.34
N PHE A 36 -4.31 15.52 8.40
CA PHE A 36 -4.99 14.43 7.71
C PHE A 36 -5.31 13.25 8.61
N LYS A 37 -4.43 12.90 9.57
CA LYS A 37 -4.74 11.88 10.58
C LYS A 37 -6.04 12.17 11.33
N THR A 38 -6.34 13.46 11.54
CA THR A 38 -7.41 13.89 12.45
C THR A 38 -8.71 14.27 11.72
N TYR A 39 -8.62 14.82 10.50
CA TYR A 39 -9.77 15.48 9.83
C TYR A 39 -10.00 15.06 8.36
N ALA A 40 -9.42 13.92 7.94
CA ALA A 40 -9.37 13.45 6.54
C ALA A 40 -10.67 13.59 5.73
N SER A 41 -10.75 14.62 4.89
CA SER A 41 -11.64 14.64 3.72
C SER A 41 -11.04 15.52 2.64
N ILE A 42 -11.15 15.12 1.36
CA ILE A 42 -10.73 15.94 0.21
C ILE A 42 -11.37 17.32 0.24
N ALA A 43 -12.65 17.40 0.65
CA ALA A 43 -13.34 18.67 0.80
C ALA A 43 -12.61 19.60 1.80
N GLY A 44 -12.15 19.06 2.93
CA GLY A 44 -11.34 19.82 3.90
C GLY A 44 -10.02 20.32 3.30
N VAL A 45 -9.34 19.46 2.53
CA VAL A 45 -8.12 19.83 1.79
C VAL A 45 -8.38 20.98 0.84
N ARG A 46 -9.45 20.88 0.05
CA ARG A 46 -9.80 21.90 -0.93
C ARG A 46 -10.05 23.24 -0.25
N VAL A 47 -10.85 23.24 0.82
CA VAL A 47 -11.12 24.48 1.57
C VAL A 47 -9.83 25.04 2.18
N LEU A 48 -8.96 24.19 2.72
CA LEU A 48 -7.66 24.61 3.26
C LEU A 48 -6.78 25.26 2.18
N LEU A 49 -6.70 24.65 1.00
CA LEU A 49 -5.88 25.15 -0.11
C LEU A 49 -6.48 26.39 -0.78
N GLU A 50 -7.81 26.49 -0.84
CA GLU A 50 -8.52 27.69 -1.28
C GLU A 50 -8.27 28.85 -0.30
N TYR A 51 -8.36 28.58 1.01
CA TYR A 51 -8.13 29.57 2.07
C TYR A 51 -6.67 30.04 2.11
N ALA A 52 -5.70 29.14 1.99
CA ALA A 52 -4.27 29.48 1.91
C ALA A 52 -3.94 30.34 0.68
N GLY A 53 -4.85 30.40 -0.29
CA GLY A 53 -4.71 31.12 -1.54
C GLY A 53 -4.00 30.29 -2.60
N ARG A 54 -4.70 30.03 -3.71
CA ARG A 54 -4.18 29.21 -4.83
C ARG A 54 -2.79 29.63 -5.30
N ARG A 55 -2.54 30.93 -5.45
CA ARG A 55 -1.23 31.46 -5.89
C ARG A 55 -0.12 31.14 -4.90
N ARG A 56 -0.43 31.14 -3.60
CA ARG A 56 0.53 30.87 -2.54
C ARG A 56 0.86 29.38 -2.44
N TYR A 57 -0.14 28.50 -2.52
CA TYR A 57 0.15 27.07 -2.59
C TYR A 57 0.99 26.72 -3.83
N GLN A 58 0.67 27.36 -4.97
CA GLN A 58 1.43 27.21 -6.21
C GLN A 58 2.82 27.84 -6.18
N SER A 59 3.20 28.60 -5.16
CA SER A 59 4.58 29.05 -4.98
C SER A 59 5.45 28.07 -4.19
N PHE A 60 4.87 27.04 -3.54
CA PHE A 60 5.68 26.01 -2.88
C PHE A 60 6.53 25.24 -3.90
N PRO A 61 7.74 24.78 -3.52
CA PRO A 61 8.54 23.91 -4.38
C PRO A 61 7.77 22.66 -4.82
N PHE A 62 7.99 22.20 -6.05
CA PHE A 62 7.36 21.00 -6.60
C PHE A 62 7.42 19.80 -5.64
N ARG A 63 8.60 19.54 -5.05
CA ARG A 63 8.81 18.48 -4.04
C ARG A 63 7.82 18.55 -2.88
N LYS A 64 7.58 19.76 -2.36
CA LYS A 64 6.70 19.97 -1.21
C LYS A 64 5.26 19.65 -1.56
N ARG A 65 4.81 20.11 -2.73
CA ARG A 65 3.47 19.78 -3.26
C ARG A 65 3.31 18.29 -3.53
N LEU A 66 4.36 17.64 -4.01
CA LEU A 66 4.37 16.20 -4.27
C LEU A 66 4.26 15.38 -2.97
N GLN A 67 4.94 15.81 -1.90
CA GLN A 67 4.73 15.23 -0.56
C GLN A 67 3.27 15.40 -0.09
N HIS A 68 2.71 16.59 -0.23
CA HIS A 68 1.30 16.83 0.09
C HIS A 68 0.38 15.93 -0.74
N PHE A 69 0.62 15.80 -2.04
CA PHE A 69 -0.12 14.90 -2.91
C PHE A 69 -0.05 13.46 -2.38
N ARG A 70 1.14 12.92 -2.12
CA ARG A 70 1.30 11.59 -1.54
C ARG A 70 0.54 11.42 -0.24
N THR A 71 0.64 12.37 0.70
CA THR A 71 -0.11 12.34 1.96
C THR A 71 -1.61 12.33 1.72
N ILE A 72 -2.12 13.12 0.77
CA ILE A 72 -3.54 13.12 0.38
C ILE A 72 -3.94 11.74 -0.12
N VAL A 73 -3.22 11.18 -1.10
CA VAL A 73 -3.56 9.86 -1.63
C VAL A 73 -3.50 8.83 -0.49
N TRP A 74 -2.50 8.93 0.39
CA TRP A 74 -2.27 8.03 1.52
C TRP A 74 -3.33 8.11 2.63
N ARG A 75 -3.86 9.29 2.90
CA ARG A 75 -4.74 9.50 4.07
C ARG A 75 -6.20 9.60 3.72
N VAL A 76 -6.55 10.07 2.52
CA VAL A 76 -7.95 10.21 2.14
C VAL A 76 -8.52 8.82 1.86
N PRO A 77 -9.49 8.34 2.68
CA PRO A 77 -10.04 7.00 2.52
C PRO A 77 -10.65 6.80 1.13
N ASP A 78 -11.24 7.85 0.57
CA ASP A 78 -11.97 7.82 -0.69
C ASP A 78 -11.07 7.80 -1.92
N GLY A 79 -9.81 8.25 -1.82
CA GLY A 79 -8.79 8.17 -2.86
C GLY A 79 -9.13 8.84 -4.22
N ARG A 80 -10.37 9.29 -4.41
CA ARG A 80 -10.90 9.90 -5.62
C ARG A 80 -10.50 11.36 -5.67
N LEU A 81 -9.30 11.64 -6.17
CA LEU A 81 -9.00 12.99 -6.66
C LEU A 81 -9.42 13.07 -8.12
N SER A 82 -10.18 14.10 -8.46
CA SER A 82 -10.43 14.43 -9.86
C SER A 82 -9.12 14.85 -10.54
N LEU A 83 -9.09 14.83 -11.87
CA LEU A 83 -7.96 15.35 -12.61
C LEU A 83 -7.73 16.84 -12.34
N ASP A 84 -8.79 17.61 -12.13
CA ASP A 84 -8.70 19.03 -11.76
C ASP A 84 -8.04 19.23 -10.38
N GLU A 85 -8.36 18.37 -9.41
CA GLU A 85 -7.73 18.41 -8.09
C GLU A 85 -6.25 18.04 -8.18
N LEU A 86 -5.92 17.04 -8.99
CA LEU A 86 -4.53 16.66 -9.26
C LEU A 86 -3.76 17.81 -9.91
N HIS A 87 -4.32 18.43 -10.95
CA HIS A 87 -3.73 19.59 -11.62
C HIS A 87 -3.66 20.84 -10.74
N PHE A 88 -4.53 20.93 -9.74
CA PHE A 88 -4.46 21.98 -8.73
C PHE A 88 -3.30 21.73 -7.77
N LEU A 89 -3.16 20.49 -7.29
CA LEU A 89 -2.08 20.09 -6.38
C LEU A 89 -0.71 20.12 -7.07
N LEU A 90 -0.65 19.66 -8.32
CA LEU A 90 0.57 19.50 -9.11
C LEU A 90 0.31 20.05 -10.52
N PRO A 91 0.40 21.38 -10.74
CA PRO A 91 0.18 21.99 -12.06
C PRO A 91 1.05 21.41 -13.18
N GLU A 92 2.24 20.92 -12.84
CA GLU A 92 3.19 20.26 -13.74
C GLU A 92 2.56 19.07 -14.47
N THR A 93 1.60 18.38 -13.84
CA THR A 93 0.91 17.22 -14.44
C THR A 93 0.08 17.55 -15.67
N LYS A 94 -0.19 18.84 -15.97
CA LYS A 94 -0.84 19.26 -17.22
C LYS A 94 0.08 19.11 -18.43
N ASN A 95 1.36 19.37 -18.25
CA ASN A 95 2.39 19.41 -19.29
C ASN A 95 3.66 18.77 -18.73
N LEU A 96 3.54 17.50 -18.35
CA LEU A 96 4.61 16.79 -17.66
C LEU A 96 5.83 16.64 -18.57
N THR A 97 7.01 16.94 -18.06
CA THR A 97 8.29 16.74 -18.75
C THR A 97 9.09 15.60 -18.13
N ILE A 98 10.12 15.13 -18.84
CA ILE A 98 11.06 14.16 -18.27
C ILE A 98 11.84 14.75 -17.08
N ASP A 99 12.15 16.05 -17.11
CA ASP A 99 12.88 16.72 -16.03
C ASP A 99 12.05 16.75 -14.73
N ASP A 100 10.73 16.95 -14.83
CA ASP A 100 9.83 16.88 -13.66
C ASP A 100 9.84 15.48 -13.03
N LEU A 101 9.88 14.43 -13.87
CA LEU A 101 9.92 13.03 -13.43
C LEU A 101 11.26 12.67 -12.78
N VAL A 102 12.37 13.05 -13.42
CA VAL A 102 13.72 12.90 -12.85
C VAL A 102 13.83 13.65 -11.52
N LEU A 103 13.37 14.90 -11.48
CA LEU A 103 13.35 15.70 -10.26
C LEU A 103 12.52 15.00 -9.18
N SER A 104 11.35 14.47 -9.52
CA SER A 104 10.49 13.77 -8.54
C SER A 104 11.20 12.61 -7.85
N ARG A 105 11.95 11.79 -8.59
CA ARG A 105 12.71 10.63 -8.05
C ARG A 105 13.92 11.02 -7.22
N SER A 106 14.55 12.15 -7.53
CA SER A 106 15.72 12.63 -6.78
C SER A 106 15.40 13.04 -5.33
N THR A 107 14.11 13.14 -4.99
CA THR A 107 13.66 13.62 -3.67
C THR A 107 13.69 12.58 -2.56
N GLY A 108 14.10 11.33 -2.86
CA GLY A 108 14.40 10.24 -1.92
C GLY A 108 13.18 9.49 -1.38
N TYR A 109 12.07 10.17 -1.14
CA TYR A 109 10.93 9.61 -0.40
C TYR A 109 9.59 9.66 -1.14
N CYS A 110 9.52 10.37 -2.28
CA CYS A 110 8.26 10.55 -2.98
C CYS A 110 8.45 10.96 -4.43
N SER A 111 8.41 10.00 -5.35
CA SER A 111 8.26 10.25 -6.78
C SER A 111 6.78 10.40 -7.14
N LEU A 112 6.55 11.10 -8.26
CA LEU A 112 5.21 11.23 -8.82
C LEU A 112 4.68 9.87 -9.26
N PHE A 113 5.54 9.03 -9.84
CA PHE A 113 5.13 7.75 -10.40
C PHE A 113 4.59 6.79 -9.33
N HIS A 114 5.33 6.58 -8.24
CA HIS A 114 4.84 5.79 -7.10
C HIS A 114 3.57 6.37 -6.48
N SER A 115 3.47 7.71 -6.39
CA SER A 115 2.30 8.38 -5.81
C SER A 115 1.04 8.12 -6.63
N LEU A 116 1.17 8.10 -7.96
CA LEU A 116 0.08 7.79 -8.88
C LEU A 116 -0.25 6.30 -8.87
N ALA A 117 0.77 5.42 -8.89
CA ALA A 117 0.59 3.96 -8.80
C ALA A 117 -0.17 3.58 -7.52
N TYR A 118 0.18 4.24 -6.41
CA TYR A 118 -0.51 4.10 -5.15
C TYR A 118 -2.00 4.48 -5.23
N GLY A 119 -2.30 5.62 -5.85
CA GLY A 119 -3.68 6.05 -6.02
C GLY A 119 -4.53 5.14 -6.88
N LEU A 120 -3.93 4.57 -7.93
CA LEU A 120 -4.59 3.58 -8.79
C LEU A 120 -5.12 2.40 -7.96
N VAL A 121 -4.30 1.86 -7.06
CA VAL A 121 -4.66 0.72 -6.22
C VAL A 121 -5.79 1.08 -5.26
N ARG A 122 -5.74 2.25 -4.63
CA ARG A 122 -6.81 2.68 -3.71
C ARG A 122 -8.13 2.91 -4.43
N GLN A 123 -8.10 3.50 -5.62
CA GLN A 123 -9.32 3.74 -6.40
C GLN A 123 -9.94 2.41 -6.87
N THR A 124 -9.11 1.48 -7.34
CA THR A 124 -9.58 0.17 -7.84
C THR A 124 -10.12 -0.73 -6.73
N ALA A 125 -9.54 -0.69 -5.53
CA ALA A 125 -10.03 -1.45 -4.37
C ALA A 125 -11.45 -1.05 -3.94
N LYS A 126 -11.81 0.24 -4.04
CA LYS A 126 -13.13 0.74 -3.67
C LYS A 126 -14.24 0.39 -4.66
N TRP A 127 -13.91 -0.03 -5.88
CA TRP A 127 -14.90 -0.43 -6.89
C TRP A 127 -15.60 -1.76 -6.60
N SER A 128 -15.20 -2.48 -5.56
CA SER A 128 -15.93 -3.66 -5.05
C SER A 128 -17.40 -3.37 -4.74
N THR A 129 -17.76 -2.11 -4.43
CA THR A 129 -19.13 -1.75 -4.05
C THR A 129 -20.00 -1.23 -5.21
N ILE A 130 -19.41 -0.78 -6.33
CA ILE A 130 -20.14 -0.03 -7.38
C ILE A 130 -20.13 -0.74 -8.75
N GLY A 131 -19.37 -1.84 -8.87
CA GLY A 131 -19.24 -2.60 -10.12
C GLY A 131 -17.99 -2.22 -10.92
N PRO A 132 -17.62 -3.00 -11.95
CA PRO A 132 -16.42 -2.75 -12.74
C PRO A 132 -16.64 -1.55 -13.68
N GLU A 133 -16.14 -0.38 -13.31
CA GLU A 133 -15.94 0.69 -14.29
C GLU A 133 -14.75 0.35 -15.22
N PRO A 134 -14.81 0.73 -16.51
CA PRO A 134 -13.67 0.59 -17.40
C PRO A 134 -12.45 1.33 -16.84
N MET A 135 -11.30 0.67 -16.87
CA MET A 135 -9.96 1.22 -16.59
C MET A 135 -9.70 2.60 -17.22
N THR A 136 -10.28 2.87 -18.39
CA THR A 136 -10.17 4.13 -19.12
C THR A 136 -10.84 5.32 -18.42
N GLN A 137 -11.70 5.06 -17.43
CA GLN A 137 -12.39 6.09 -16.66
C GLN A 137 -11.61 6.52 -15.41
N ILE A 138 -10.53 5.82 -15.04
CA ILE A 138 -9.63 6.25 -13.97
C ILE A 138 -8.84 7.46 -14.48
N PRO A 139 -9.06 8.67 -13.94
CA PRO A 139 -8.47 9.87 -14.53
C PRO A 139 -6.93 9.86 -14.49
N TRP A 140 -6.33 9.07 -13.60
CA TRP A 140 -4.88 9.03 -13.41
C TRP A 140 -4.19 7.99 -14.28
N CYS A 141 -4.92 7.04 -14.87
CA CYS A 141 -4.35 6.07 -15.81
C CYS A 141 -3.68 6.78 -16.99
N GLY A 142 -4.30 7.84 -17.52
CA GLY A 142 -3.70 8.66 -18.57
C GLY A 142 -2.36 9.26 -18.14
N LEU A 143 -2.29 9.82 -16.93
CA LEU A 143 -1.05 10.41 -16.41
C LEU A 143 0.03 9.37 -16.12
N LEU A 144 -0.32 8.21 -15.55
CA LEU A 144 0.61 7.10 -15.36
C LEU A 144 1.22 6.63 -16.68
N ARG A 145 0.41 6.55 -17.74
CA ARG A 145 0.88 6.24 -19.09
C ARG A 145 1.86 7.30 -19.59
N THR A 146 1.51 8.58 -19.45
CA THR A 146 2.44 9.68 -19.79
C THR A 146 3.76 9.57 -19.02
N CYS A 147 3.71 9.27 -17.72
CA CYS A 147 4.91 9.08 -16.92
C CYS A 147 5.78 7.93 -17.45
N LEU A 148 5.18 6.77 -17.75
CA LEU A 148 5.90 5.61 -18.28
C LEU A 148 6.50 5.86 -19.66
N GLN A 149 5.80 6.60 -20.52
CA GLN A 149 6.29 6.94 -21.87
C GLN A 149 7.48 7.90 -21.81
N LEU A 150 7.42 8.89 -20.92
CA LEU A 150 8.49 9.86 -20.75
C LEU A 150 9.69 9.28 -19.99
N ASP A 151 9.44 8.38 -19.03
CA ASP A 151 10.44 7.92 -18.09
C ASP A 151 10.21 6.45 -17.65
N PRO A 152 10.54 5.48 -18.52
CA PRO A 152 10.39 4.05 -18.19
C PRO A 152 11.19 3.61 -16.96
N ALA A 153 12.28 4.31 -16.65
CA ALA A 153 13.11 4.02 -15.48
C ALA A 153 12.36 4.25 -14.16
N GLY A 154 11.28 5.05 -14.16
CA GLY A 154 10.42 5.24 -12.99
C GLY A 154 9.77 3.94 -12.51
N LEU A 155 9.62 2.95 -13.41
CA LEU A 155 9.01 1.66 -13.11
C LEU A 155 9.78 0.82 -12.08
N TYR A 156 11.09 1.00 -12.00
CA TYR A 156 11.96 0.25 -11.07
C TYR A 156 12.64 1.17 -10.06
N HIS A 157 12.19 2.43 -9.97
CA HIS A 157 12.72 3.35 -8.98
C HIS A 157 12.45 2.81 -7.58
N LEU A 158 13.47 2.80 -6.73
CA LEU A 158 13.36 2.38 -5.35
C LEU A 158 13.08 3.61 -4.49
N GLU A 159 11.96 3.58 -3.78
CA GLU A 159 11.61 4.58 -2.76
C GLU A 159 11.71 3.97 -1.38
N GLU A 160 12.21 4.74 -0.43
CA GLU A 160 12.15 4.37 0.98
C GLU A 160 10.71 4.48 1.47
N ALA A 161 10.10 3.35 1.84
CA ALA A 161 8.77 3.31 2.41
C ALA A 161 8.86 3.39 3.93
N GLU A 162 8.35 4.48 4.51
CA GLU A 162 8.15 4.56 5.95
C GLU A 162 6.97 3.66 6.37
N LEU A 163 7.27 2.48 6.90
CA LEU A 163 6.27 1.63 7.53
C LEU A 163 6.00 2.17 8.95
N PRO A 164 4.82 2.78 9.23
CA PRO A 164 4.59 3.52 10.48
C PRO A 164 4.66 2.68 11.77
N HIS A 165 4.65 1.35 11.63
CA HIS A 165 4.55 0.41 12.74
C HIS A 165 5.81 -0.43 12.96
N TYR A 166 6.76 -0.41 12.03
CA TYR A 166 7.88 -1.37 12.06
C TYR A 166 9.26 -0.73 12.20
N ALA A 167 9.40 0.60 12.12
CA ALA A 167 10.69 1.32 12.24
C ALA A 167 11.82 0.77 11.34
N ILE A 168 11.47 -0.04 10.33
CA ILE A 168 12.38 -0.57 9.33
C ILE A 168 12.00 0.14 8.03
N ALA A 169 12.94 0.91 7.52
CA ALA A 169 12.90 1.45 6.18
C ALA A 169 13.11 0.31 5.18
N GLU A 170 12.12 0.07 4.33
CA GLU A 170 12.25 -0.87 3.21
C GLU A 170 12.17 -0.09 1.90
N PHE A 171 13.06 -0.42 0.96
CA PHE A 171 12.97 0.11 -0.38
C PHE A 171 11.88 -0.63 -1.16
N GLN A 172 11.12 0.11 -1.98
CA GLN A 172 9.97 -0.40 -2.71
C GLN A 172 9.94 0.13 -4.15
N THR A 173 9.67 -0.76 -5.11
CA THR A 173 9.26 -0.37 -6.47
C THR A 173 7.79 0.06 -6.46
N PRO A 174 7.28 0.72 -7.50
CA PRO A 174 5.85 1.02 -7.62
C PRO A 174 4.95 -0.22 -7.47
N PHE A 175 5.36 -1.36 -8.03
CA PHE A 175 4.61 -2.62 -7.92
C PHE A 175 4.74 -3.25 -6.55
N SER A 176 5.94 -3.21 -5.98
CA SER A 176 6.12 -3.68 -4.64
C SER A 176 5.21 -2.85 -3.70
N PHE A 177 5.27 -1.53 -3.80
CA PHE A 177 4.39 -0.59 -3.07
C PHE A 177 2.89 -0.88 -3.27
N LEU A 178 2.47 -1.34 -4.46
CA LEU A 178 1.10 -1.78 -4.72
C LEU A 178 0.69 -2.99 -3.87
N ILE A 179 1.60 -3.95 -3.67
CA ILE A 179 1.36 -5.14 -2.84
C ILE A 179 1.18 -4.73 -1.37
N ASP A 180 2.08 -3.89 -0.84
CA ASP A 180 1.96 -3.33 0.53
C ASP A 180 0.62 -2.63 0.72
N ASN A 181 0.11 -1.99 -0.32
CA ASN A 181 -1.14 -1.23 -0.24
C ASN A 181 -2.40 -2.04 -0.38
N ALA A 182 -2.39 -3.07 -1.22
CA ALA A 182 -3.46 -4.06 -1.20
C ALA A 182 -3.62 -4.64 0.23
N TYR A 183 -2.49 -4.90 0.89
CA TYR A 183 -2.41 -5.30 2.30
C TYR A 183 -2.96 -4.23 3.27
N ARG A 184 -2.58 -2.95 3.14
CA ARG A 184 -3.05 -1.88 4.04
C ARG A 184 -4.54 -1.56 3.89
N LEU A 185 -5.06 -1.61 2.66
CA LEU A 185 -6.47 -1.34 2.42
C LEU A 185 -7.36 -2.34 3.15
N PHE A 186 -6.93 -3.59 3.27
CA PHE A 186 -7.61 -4.59 4.09
C PHE A 186 -7.71 -4.16 5.56
N LEU A 187 -6.58 -3.79 6.15
CA LEU A 187 -6.48 -3.35 7.54
C LEU A 187 -7.45 -2.22 7.91
N PHE A 188 -7.65 -1.29 6.99
CA PHE A 188 -8.49 -0.11 7.22
C PHE A 188 -9.92 -0.24 6.70
N THR A 189 -10.31 -1.40 6.17
CA THR A 189 -11.68 -1.65 5.69
C THR A 189 -12.44 -2.45 6.76
N PRO A 190 -13.37 -1.84 7.53
CA PRO A 190 -13.95 -2.44 8.74
C PRO A 190 -14.84 -3.69 8.55
N SER A 191 -14.95 -4.21 7.32
CA SER A 191 -15.91 -5.26 6.96
C SER A 191 -15.41 -6.22 5.87
N GLY A 192 -14.10 -6.21 5.59
CA GLY A 192 -13.54 -7.04 4.52
C GLY A 192 -13.56 -8.53 4.88
N THR A 193 -14.27 -9.35 4.11
CA THR A 193 -14.07 -10.80 4.11
C THR A 193 -12.75 -11.14 3.40
N TRP A 194 -12.15 -12.31 3.68
CA TRP A 194 -10.99 -12.83 2.95
C TRP A 194 -11.18 -12.79 1.43
N THR A 195 -12.36 -13.22 0.94
CA THR A 195 -12.72 -13.13 -0.48
C THR A 195 -12.67 -11.71 -1.02
N SER A 196 -13.15 -10.73 -0.25
CA SER A 196 -13.11 -9.32 -0.66
C SER A 196 -11.68 -8.81 -0.74
N PHE A 197 -10.80 -9.25 0.16
CA PHE A 197 -9.37 -8.93 0.11
C PHE A 197 -8.69 -9.49 -1.14
N LEU A 198 -8.87 -10.78 -1.42
CA LEU A 198 -8.30 -11.43 -2.59
C LEU A 198 -8.76 -10.74 -3.88
N GLN A 199 -10.06 -10.45 -3.99
CA GLN A 199 -10.63 -9.75 -5.15
C GLN A 199 -10.06 -8.33 -5.31
N GLN A 200 -9.92 -7.57 -4.22
CA GLN A 200 -9.35 -6.21 -4.28
C GLN A 200 -7.88 -6.23 -4.71
N SER A 201 -7.10 -7.14 -4.13
CA SER A 201 -5.68 -7.33 -4.46
C SER A 201 -5.50 -7.69 -5.94
N GLN A 202 -6.29 -8.65 -6.44
CA GLN A 202 -6.25 -9.06 -7.84
C GLN A 202 -6.68 -7.93 -8.78
N ARG A 203 -7.67 -7.10 -8.41
CA ARG A 203 -8.09 -5.95 -9.21
C ARG A 203 -7.04 -4.86 -9.28
N GLY A 204 -6.42 -4.53 -8.14
CA GLY A 204 -5.32 -3.55 -8.10
C GLY A 204 -4.18 -3.99 -9.01
N MET A 205 -3.79 -5.27 -8.92
CA MET A 205 -2.78 -5.85 -9.82
C MET A 205 -3.22 -5.83 -11.28
N SER A 206 -4.44 -6.25 -11.58
CA SER A 206 -4.95 -6.25 -12.96
C SER A 206 -4.95 -4.85 -13.58
N ALA A 207 -5.37 -3.83 -12.82
CA ALA A 207 -5.34 -2.45 -13.27
C ALA A 207 -3.91 -1.95 -13.51
N TRP A 208 -2.97 -2.31 -12.63
CA TRP A 208 -1.56 -2.01 -12.82
C TRP A 208 -0.99 -2.65 -14.09
N LEU A 209 -1.25 -3.94 -14.29
CA LEU A 209 -0.79 -4.68 -15.48
C LEU A 209 -1.43 -4.15 -16.76
N ASP A 210 -2.68 -3.71 -16.71
CA ASP A 210 -3.31 -3.04 -17.85
C ASP A 210 -2.59 -1.72 -18.18
N VAL A 211 -2.19 -0.92 -17.19
CA VAL A 211 -1.38 0.29 -17.41
C VAL A 211 -0.06 -0.07 -18.08
N LEU A 212 0.65 -1.10 -17.61
CA LEU A 212 1.92 -1.53 -18.21
C LEU A 212 1.74 -2.03 -19.65
N THR A 213 0.73 -2.86 -19.89
CA THR A 213 0.40 -3.43 -21.21
C THR A 213 0.04 -2.34 -22.22
N LEU A 214 -0.77 -1.36 -21.81
CA LEU A 214 -1.16 -0.22 -22.65
C LEU A 214 0.02 0.71 -23.01
N ASN A 215 1.17 0.56 -22.35
CA ASN A 215 2.42 1.26 -22.68
C ASN A 215 3.43 0.35 -23.41
N GLY A 216 3.02 -0.86 -23.83
CA GLY A 216 3.91 -1.78 -24.53
C GLY A 216 5.00 -2.37 -23.64
N THR A 217 4.82 -2.38 -22.32
CA THR A 217 5.76 -3.02 -21.40
C THR A 217 5.67 -4.54 -21.59
N ASP A 218 6.82 -5.20 -21.81
CA ASP A 218 6.89 -6.66 -21.77
C ASP A 218 6.71 -7.12 -20.32
N LEU A 219 5.53 -7.68 -20.02
CA LEU A 219 5.19 -8.14 -18.67
C LEU A 219 6.12 -9.25 -18.18
N LEU A 220 6.62 -10.11 -19.08
CA LEU A 220 7.50 -11.20 -18.67
C LEU A 220 8.87 -10.65 -18.24
N ASP A 221 9.44 -9.74 -19.03
CA ASP A 221 10.69 -9.05 -18.65
C ASP A 221 10.51 -8.22 -17.38
N TYR A 222 9.36 -7.54 -17.25
CA TYR A 222 9.00 -6.78 -16.07
C TYR A 222 9.00 -7.65 -14.79
N GLY A 223 8.28 -8.77 -14.82
CA GLY A 223 8.22 -9.71 -13.69
C GLY A 223 9.58 -10.30 -13.32
N ARG A 224 10.44 -10.58 -14.32
CA ARG A 224 11.82 -11.04 -14.07
C ARG A 224 12.68 -9.98 -13.39
N LYS A 225 12.52 -8.71 -13.75
CA LYS A 225 13.23 -7.59 -13.11
C LYS A 225 12.77 -7.36 -11.68
N GLU A 226 11.47 -7.36 -11.42
CA GLU A 226 10.93 -7.26 -10.05
C GLU A 226 11.42 -8.43 -9.18
N ARG A 227 11.36 -9.66 -9.72
CA ARG A 227 11.93 -10.85 -9.05
C ARG A 227 13.42 -10.65 -8.73
N ARG A 228 14.21 -10.14 -9.68
CA ARG A 228 15.64 -9.92 -9.46
C ARG A 228 15.89 -8.92 -8.33
N LEU A 229 15.14 -7.81 -8.29
CA LEU A 229 15.23 -6.84 -7.20
C LEU A 229 14.88 -7.47 -5.84
N HIS A 230 13.90 -8.37 -5.82
CA HIS A 230 13.56 -9.14 -4.63
C HIS A 230 14.69 -10.10 -4.22
N ASP A 231 15.23 -10.87 -5.17
CA ASP A 231 16.29 -11.86 -4.92
C ASP A 231 17.60 -11.18 -4.47
N GLU A 232 17.85 -9.95 -4.92
CA GLU A 232 18.96 -9.08 -4.45
C GLU A 232 18.67 -8.44 -3.08
N GLY A 233 17.48 -8.67 -2.51
CA GLY A 233 17.04 -8.12 -1.23
C GLY A 233 16.87 -6.60 -1.26
N LEU A 234 16.63 -6.01 -2.43
CA LEU A 234 16.40 -4.58 -2.63
C LEU A 234 14.94 -4.19 -2.42
N ILE A 235 14.02 -5.13 -2.62
CA ILE A 235 12.61 -4.98 -2.26
C ILE A 235 12.15 -6.16 -1.41
N PHE A 236 11.17 -5.95 -0.54
CA PHE A 236 10.46 -6.96 0.24
C PHE A 236 11.27 -8.18 0.65
N ARG A 237 12.02 -8.05 1.74
CA ARG A 237 12.68 -9.23 2.32
C ARG A 237 11.72 -10.12 3.10
N HIS A 238 10.48 -9.68 3.32
CA HIS A 238 9.68 -10.16 4.43
C HIS A 238 8.23 -10.47 4.04
N ALA A 239 7.73 -11.56 4.63
CA ALA A 239 6.32 -11.87 4.67
C ALA A 239 5.57 -10.77 5.45
N TYR A 240 4.50 -10.27 4.85
CA TYR A 240 3.58 -9.35 5.50
C TYR A 240 2.81 -10.09 6.60
N HIS A 241 2.95 -9.63 7.86
CA HIS A 241 2.11 -10.07 8.96
C HIS A 241 1.13 -8.95 9.33
N VAL A 242 -0.16 -9.18 9.08
CA VAL A 242 -1.23 -8.30 9.56
C VAL A 242 -1.69 -8.74 10.94
N TYR A 243 -1.68 -7.82 11.90
CA TYR A 243 -2.56 -7.91 13.06
C TYR A 243 -3.70 -6.92 12.88
N SER A 244 -4.87 -7.42 12.51
CA SER A 244 -6.11 -6.70 12.73
C SER A 244 -6.65 -7.09 14.10
N ASP A 245 -7.32 -6.17 14.77
CA ASP A 245 -8.24 -6.47 15.87
C ASP A 245 -9.34 -7.46 15.45
N LEU A 246 -9.55 -7.62 14.14
CA LEU A 246 -10.54 -8.47 13.48
C LEU A 246 -10.08 -9.92 13.18
N SER A 247 -9.05 -10.45 13.85
CA SER A 247 -8.63 -11.88 13.83
C SER A 247 -8.11 -12.47 12.51
N LEU A 248 -8.23 -11.78 11.37
CA LEU A 248 -7.65 -12.25 10.11
C LEU A 248 -6.17 -11.88 10.03
N ARG A 249 -5.35 -12.90 9.81
CA ARG A 249 -3.91 -12.80 9.61
C ARG A 249 -3.62 -13.31 8.21
N VAL A 250 -3.03 -12.48 7.36
CA VAL A 250 -2.83 -12.84 5.95
C VAL A 250 -1.35 -12.71 5.60
N ARG A 251 -0.85 -13.69 4.85
CA ARG A 251 0.55 -13.76 4.43
C ARG A 251 0.63 -13.90 2.91
N LEU A 252 1.52 -13.14 2.27
CA LEU A 252 1.88 -13.37 0.87
C LEU A 252 2.92 -14.50 0.79
N LEU A 253 2.57 -15.62 0.17
CA LEU A 253 3.46 -16.75 -0.08
C LEU A 253 4.28 -16.59 -1.36
N GLY A 254 3.67 -15.99 -2.39
CA GLY A 254 4.33 -15.93 -3.68
C GLY A 254 3.61 -15.09 -4.73
N ILE A 255 4.31 -14.90 -5.83
CA ILE A 255 3.85 -14.19 -7.01
C ILE A 255 4.12 -15.08 -8.23
N THR A 256 3.07 -15.41 -8.96
CA THR A 256 3.21 -15.94 -10.32
C THR A 256 3.12 -14.79 -11.31
N TYR A 257 3.96 -14.78 -12.33
CA TYR A 257 3.96 -13.78 -13.39
C TYR A 257 4.17 -14.43 -14.76
N GLY A 258 3.68 -13.79 -15.81
CA GLY A 258 3.83 -14.27 -17.19
C GLY A 258 3.69 -13.17 -18.23
N LYS A 259 3.48 -13.57 -19.49
CA LYS A 259 3.41 -12.65 -20.64
C LYS A 259 2.07 -11.92 -20.72
N SER A 260 1.00 -12.58 -20.27
CA SER A 260 -0.34 -11.99 -20.19
C SER A 260 -0.62 -11.58 -18.76
N LYS A 261 -1.47 -10.56 -18.57
CA LYS A 261 -1.95 -10.18 -17.23
C LYS A 261 -2.68 -11.31 -16.50
N ASP A 262 -3.28 -12.25 -17.24
CA ASP A 262 -4.01 -13.39 -16.66
C ASP A 262 -3.07 -14.45 -16.05
N ASP A 263 -1.79 -14.39 -16.42
CA ASP A 263 -0.73 -15.23 -15.85
C ASP A 263 -0.28 -14.73 -14.46
N TRP A 264 -0.69 -13.51 -14.08
CA TRP A 264 -0.25 -12.88 -12.84
C TRP A 264 -1.20 -13.17 -11.68
N ARG A 265 -0.64 -13.70 -10.59
CA ARG A 265 -1.39 -14.07 -9.38
C ARG A 265 -0.59 -13.79 -8.13
N PHE A 266 -1.26 -13.24 -7.13
CA PHE A 266 -0.78 -13.24 -5.75
C PHE A 266 -1.28 -14.47 -5.02
N TRP A 267 -0.37 -15.19 -4.38
CA TRP A 267 -0.67 -16.34 -3.55
C TRP A 267 -0.69 -15.90 -2.10
N TRP A 268 -1.88 -15.59 -1.59
CA TRP A 268 -2.08 -15.26 -0.20
C TRP A 268 -2.61 -16.48 0.56
N VAL A 269 -2.23 -16.61 1.83
CA VAL A 269 -2.81 -17.58 2.76
C VAL A 269 -3.26 -16.90 4.03
N ASP A 270 -4.29 -17.48 4.66
CA ASP A 270 -4.60 -17.18 6.05
C ASP A 270 -3.50 -17.78 6.93
N GLU A 271 -3.03 -17.06 7.94
CA GLU A 271 -1.93 -17.52 8.81
C GLU A 271 -2.28 -18.81 9.54
N TYR A 272 -3.57 -19.11 9.77
CA TYR A 272 -3.97 -20.40 10.33
C TYR A 272 -3.67 -21.57 9.40
N GLU A 273 -3.73 -21.38 8.08
CA GLU A 273 -3.32 -22.41 7.11
C GLU A 273 -1.81 -22.62 7.12
N HIS A 274 -1.04 -21.58 7.43
CA HIS A 274 0.41 -21.70 7.61
C HIS A 274 0.77 -22.59 8.81
N TYR A 275 0.10 -22.42 9.95
CA TYR A 275 0.30 -23.29 11.11
C TYR A 275 -0.08 -24.74 10.86
N VAL A 276 -0.98 -25.01 9.90
CA VAL A 276 -1.25 -26.39 9.47
C VAL A 276 -0.02 -26.97 8.76
N GLY A 277 0.68 -26.17 7.94
CA GLY A 277 1.95 -26.55 7.35
C GLY A 277 3.00 -26.89 8.40
N ASP A 278 3.22 -25.99 9.37
CA ASP A 278 4.17 -26.20 10.46
C ASP A 278 3.79 -27.40 11.34
N PHE A 279 2.50 -27.60 11.58
CA PHE A 279 1.97 -28.77 12.28
C PHE A 279 2.33 -30.06 11.54
N TRP A 280 2.11 -30.11 10.22
CA TRP A 280 2.46 -31.29 9.44
C TRP A 280 3.96 -31.49 9.37
N GLU A 281 4.76 -30.43 9.22
CA GLU A 281 6.23 -30.54 9.26
C GLU A 281 6.69 -31.12 10.60
N MET A 282 6.16 -30.62 11.71
CA MET A 282 6.42 -31.17 13.04
C MET A 282 6.04 -32.66 13.13
N VAL A 283 4.88 -33.06 12.60
CA VAL A 283 4.43 -34.47 12.57
C VAL A 283 5.35 -35.36 11.71
N HIS A 284 5.92 -34.85 10.64
CA HIS A 284 6.87 -35.60 9.80
C HIS A 284 8.28 -35.66 10.41
N GLN A 285 8.64 -34.73 11.29
CA GLN A 285 9.92 -34.70 12.01
C GLN A 285 9.91 -35.56 13.31
N VAL A 286 8.83 -36.33 13.58
CA VAL A 286 8.64 -37.20 14.77
C VAL A 286 9.49 -38.48 14.70
N ASP A 287 10.79 -38.34 14.48
CA ASP A 287 11.81 -39.25 15.04
C ASP A 287 12.44 -38.65 16.33
N LEU A 288 11.99 -37.46 16.74
CA LEU A 288 12.41 -36.80 17.98
C LEU A 288 11.23 -36.77 18.97
N ASP A 289 11.53 -36.83 20.26
CA ASP A 289 10.66 -36.86 21.45
C ASP A 289 9.68 -35.65 21.55
N VAL A 290 8.81 -35.45 20.56
CA VAL A 290 7.90 -34.31 20.51
C VAL A 290 6.71 -34.59 21.42
N LYS A 291 6.64 -33.85 22.54
CA LYS A 291 5.45 -33.77 23.40
C LYS A 291 4.26 -33.26 22.56
N VAL A 292 3.29 -34.14 22.34
CA VAL A 292 2.06 -33.85 21.58
C VAL A 292 1.30 -32.69 22.25
N PRO A 293 0.78 -31.70 21.52
CA PRO A 293 -0.10 -30.68 22.08
C PRO A 293 -1.30 -31.33 22.79
N GLY A 294 -1.41 -31.14 24.11
CA GLY A 294 -2.37 -31.84 24.98
C GLY A 294 -1.74 -32.87 25.93
N SER A 295 -0.44 -33.14 25.81
CA SER A 295 0.34 -33.95 26.76
C SER A 295 0.96 -33.14 27.91
N TRP A 296 0.52 -31.90 28.10
CA TRP A 296 0.87 -31.12 29.28
C TRP A 296 0.34 -31.89 30.49
N VAL A 297 1.25 -32.43 31.29
CA VAL A 297 0.89 -32.88 32.63
C VAL A 297 0.35 -31.62 33.32
N ASP A 298 -0.87 -31.68 33.82
CA ASP A 298 -1.46 -30.62 34.63
C ASP A 298 -0.62 -30.47 35.91
N GLU A 299 0.52 -29.79 35.83
CA GLU A 299 1.28 -29.33 36.98
C GLU A 299 0.55 -28.11 37.53
N CYS A 300 -0.59 -28.40 38.17
CA CYS A 300 -1.39 -27.49 38.95
C CYS A 300 -0.62 -27.11 40.23
N ASP A 301 0.29 -26.14 40.14
CA ASP A 301 0.69 -25.32 41.29
C ASP A 301 0.41 -23.86 40.95
N TYR A 302 -0.87 -23.49 41.13
CA TYR A 302 -1.37 -22.13 41.03
C TYR A 302 -0.85 -21.30 42.21
N ASP A 303 0.28 -20.61 42.05
CA ASP A 303 0.63 -19.48 42.90
C ASP A 303 -0.14 -18.24 42.39
N GLN A 304 -1.29 -18.00 43.02
CA GLN A 304 -2.46 -17.34 42.44
C GLN A 304 -2.45 -15.79 42.47
N HIS A 305 -1.29 -15.13 42.61
CA HIS A 305 -1.26 -13.70 42.98
C HIS A 305 -0.32 -12.78 42.18
N SER A 306 -0.04 -13.07 40.90
CA SER A 306 0.60 -12.08 40.03
C SER A 306 -0.45 -11.27 39.22
N PRO A 307 -0.76 -10.01 39.59
CA PRO A 307 -1.61 -9.12 38.80
C PRO A 307 -0.88 -8.55 37.56
N TYR A 308 0.32 -9.05 37.25
CA TYR A 308 1.03 -8.69 36.04
C TYR A 308 0.36 -9.39 34.86
N ARG A 309 -0.61 -8.67 34.28
CA ARG A 309 -0.98 -8.67 32.86
C ARG A 309 -0.05 -9.57 32.07
N GLU A 310 -0.50 -10.76 31.69
CA GLU A 310 0.19 -11.63 30.74
C GLU A 310 0.61 -10.77 29.56
N GLU A 311 1.86 -10.33 29.57
CA GLU A 311 2.56 -9.90 28.40
C GLU A 311 2.66 -11.16 27.56
N ARG A 312 1.59 -11.46 26.79
CA ARG A 312 1.64 -12.45 25.72
C ARG A 312 2.98 -12.21 25.05
N PRO A 313 3.86 -13.22 24.92
CA PRO A 313 5.21 -13.02 24.42
C PRO A 313 5.15 -12.65 22.94
N ARG A 314 4.76 -11.40 22.64
CA ARG A 314 4.67 -10.83 21.30
C ARG A 314 6.07 -10.73 20.70
N GLY A 315 7.11 -10.72 21.52
CA GLY A 315 8.51 -10.56 21.10
C GLY A 315 9.15 -11.76 20.39
N LYS A 316 8.78 -13.01 20.73
CA LYS A 316 9.45 -14.21 20.15
C LYS A 316 9.01 -14.52 18.71
N TRP A 317 7.82 -14.11 18.30
CA TRP A 317 7.31 -14.35 16.94
C TRP A 317 8.02 -13.48 15.89
N PHE A 318 8.48 -12.28 16.27
CA PHE A 318 9.27 -11.44 15.36
C PHE A 318 10.63 -12.04 15.01
N SER A 319 11.07 -13.06 15.76
CA SER A 319 12.32 -13.80 15.52
C SER A 319 12.15 -15.14 14.81
N GLU A 320 10.94 -15.54 14.40
CA GLU A 320 10.77 -16.72 13.53
C GLU A 320 11.44 -16.47 12.17
N GLU A 321 12.13 -17.50 11.66
CA GLU A 321 12.88 -17.44 10.43
C GLU A 321 11.90 -17.23 9.25
N ARG A 322 12.00 -16.07 8.59
CA ARG A 322 11.01 -15.64 7.60
C ARG A 322 11.18 -16.45 6.32
N MET A 323 10.17 -17.23 5.94
CA MET A 323 10.20 -17.93 4.64
C MET A 323 10.29 -16.92 3.47
N PRO A 324 11.12 -17.22 2.45
CA PRO A 324 11.26 -16.36 1.29
C PRO A 324 9.99 -16.35 0.45
N LEU A 325 9.68 -15.20 -0.16
CA LEU A 325 8.59 -15.06 -1.12
C LEU A 325 8.89 -15.88 -2.39
N ILE A 326 7.95 -16.72 -2.81
CA ILE A 326 8.13 -17.58 -3.98
C ILE A 326 7.77 -16.82 -5.25
N TRP A 327 8.75 -16.61 -6.13
CA TRP A 327 8.52 -16.07 -7.47
C TRP A 327 8.53 -17.18 -8.52
N SER A 328 7.41 -17.35 -9.22
CA SER A 328 7.25 -18.38 -10.27
C SER A 328 6.90 -17.76 -11.61
N GLU A 329 7.66 -18.14 -12.65
CA GLU A 329 7.32 -17.78 -14.02
C GLU A 329 6.26 -18.75 -14.54
N HIS A 330 5.14 -18.23 -15.05
CA HIS A 330 4.10 -19.04 -15.69
C HIS A 330 4.67 -19.72 -16.93
N ARG A 331 4.60 -21.05 -16.93
CA ARG A 331 4.95 -21.87 -18.08
C ARG A 331 3.66 -22.47 -18.62
N GLU A 332 3.33 -22.15 -19.86
CA GLU A 332 2.28 -22.88 -20.57
C GLU A 332 2.65 -24.36 -20.54
N VAL A 333 1.73 -25.18 -20.04
CA VAL A 333 1.89 -26.64 -20.07
C VAL A 333 1.82 -27.04 -21.54
N LYS A 334 2.98 -27.27 -22.15
CA LYS A 334 3.03 -27.91 -23.46
C LYS A 334 2.41 -29.29 -23.29
N ALA A 335 1.37 -29.58 -24.05
CA ALA A 335 0.83 -30.93 -24.11
C ALA A 335 1.97 -31.90 -24.41
N PRO A 336 2.02 -33.08 -23.76
CA PRO A 336 2.99 -34.10 -24.10
C PRO A 336 2.89 -34.40 -25.59
N LEU A 337 4.02 -34.33 -26.28
CA LEU A 337 4.15 -34.56 -27.73
C LEU A 337 3.72 -35.98 -28.11
#